data_AF-X1EYI6-F1
#
_entry.id   AF-X1EYI6-F1
#
_cell.length_a   1.000
_cell.length_b   1.000
_cell.length_c   1.000
_cell.angle_alpha   90.00
_cell.angle_beta   90.00
_cell.angle_gamma   90.00
#
_symmetry.space_group_name_H-M   'P 1'
#
loop_
_entity.id
_entity.type
_entity.pdbx_description
1 polymer ?
#
loop_
_entity_poly.entity_id
_entity_poly.type
_entity_poly.pdbx_seq_one_letter_code
_entity_poly.pdbx_strand_id
1 'polypeptide(L)'
;YLAKMVCTLDNISNGRALFWLGAGWHEPEYKGYGYPFPSAKQRVDELEESLIIYKKLFTERKSDFEGKFWKLEKNRNFPKSIQKPYPQLVLGTSGKRMMDIACREADGINFNDVKLGKLPEYINHIKSNLKKYNRDISEFEISYCSTITLLDNQQEREKLMVKDNVFGNQYIGFSLFF
;
A
#
# COMPACT_ATOMS: atom_id res chain seq x y z
N TYR A 1 7.68 -6.75 14.83
CA TYR A 1 8.63 -5.63 15.07
C TYR A 1 8.26 -4.36 14.30
N LEU A 2 7.75 -4.44 13.06
CA LEU A 2 7.51 -3.30 12.15
C LEU A 2 6.93 -2.02 12.77
N ALA A 3 5.88 -2.08 13.60
CA ALA A 3 5.31 -0.91 14.29
C ALA A 3 6.35 -0.08 15.08
N LYS A 4 7.34 -0.73 15.70
CA LYS A 4 8.43 -0.05 16.43
C LYS A 4 9.35 0.71 15.48
N MET A 5 9.64 0.15 14.30
CA MET A 5 10.44 0.82 13.27
C MET A 5 9.69 2.03 12.72
N VAL A 6 8.41 1.86 12.40
CA VAL A 6 7.53 2.93 11.89
C VAL A 6 7.40 4.08 12.89
N CYS A 7 7.13 3.81 14.17
CA CYS A 7 7.08 4.89 15.17
C CYS A 7 8.45 5.56 15.39
N THR A 8 9.55 4.80 15.32
CA THR A 8 10.91 5.37 15.45
C THR A 8 11.23 6.29 14.27
N LEU A 9 10.93 5.86 13.04
CA LEU A 9 11.07 6.66 11.83
C LEU A 9 10.18 7.90 11.89
N ASP A 10 8.94 7.78 12.40
CA ASP A 10 8.04 8.92 12.55
C ASP A 10 8.58 9.99 13.51
N ASN A 11 9.18 9.57 14.63
CA ASN A 11 9.84 10.49 15.56
C ASN A 11 11.06 11.17 14.92
N ILE A 12 11.95 10.40 14.28
CA ILE A 12 13.19 10.92 13.67
C ILE A 12 12.88 11.83 12.47
N SER A 13 11.83 11.53 11.70
CA SER A 13 11.41 12.33 10.54
C SER A 13 10.59 13.57 10.90
N ASN A 14 10.26 13.78 12.18
CA ASN A 14 9.34 14.79 12.69
C ASN A 14 7.93 14.69 12.07
N GLY A 15 7.29 13.53 12.21
CA GLY A 15 5.90 13.32 11.81
C GLY A 15 5.69 13.10 10.31
N ARG A 16 6.70 12.62 9.58
CA ARG A 16 6.65 12.45 8.11
C ARG A 16 6.77 11.01 7.63
N ALA A 17 6.65 10.02 8.53
CA ALA A 17 6.62 8.63 8.11
C ALA A 17 5.29 8.31 7.41
N LEU A 18 5.33 7.49 6.36
CA LEU A 18 4.15 6.86 5.78
C LEU A 18 4.23 5.36 6.04
N PHE A 19 3.11 4.73 6.40
CA PHE A 19 3.05 3.31 6.72
C PHE A 19 2.37 2.53 5.59
N TRP A 20 3.14 2.26 4.54
CA TRP A 20 2.65 1.53 3.37
C TRP A 20 2.86 0.03 3.55
N LEU A 21 1.83 -0.77 3.23
CA LEU A 21 1.82 -2.22 3.39
C LEU A 21 1.30 -2.93 2.12
N GLY A 22 1.86 -4.10 1.85
CA GLY A 22 1.36 -5.04 0.84
C GLY A 22 1.33 -6.46 1.39
N ALA A 23 0.53 -7.34 0.80
CA ALA A 23 0.47 -8.76 1.17
C ALA A 23 1.60 -9.60 0.53
N GLY A 24 2.60 -8.95 -0.07
CA GLY A 24 3.69 -9.60 -0.82
C GLY A 24 3.23 -10.28 -2.12
N TRP A 25 4.05 -10.20 -3.16
CA TRP A 25 3.77 -10.79 -4.46
C TRP A 25 4.99 -11.46 -5.10
N HIS A 26 6.21 -11.04 -4.75
CA HIS A 26 7.44 -11.46 -5.40
C HIS A 26 8.03 -12.72 -4.75
N GLU A 27 7.65 -13.90 -5.25
CA GLU A 27 8.14 -15.20 -4.73
C GLU A 27 9.68 -15.32 -4.65
N PRO A 28 10.49 -14.83 -5.60
CA PRO A 28 11.95 -14.89 -5.50
C PRO A 28 12.52 -14.15 -4.28
N GLU A 29 11.89 -13.05 -3.85
CA GLU A 29 12.33 -12.29 -2.66
C GLU A 29 12.05 -13.08 -1.39
N TYR A 30 10.84 -13.67 -1.27
CA TYR A 30 10.49 -14.57 -0.17
C TYR A 30 11.49 -15.72 -0.05
N LYS A 31 11.80 -16.38 -1.17
CA LYS A 31 12.80 -17.45 -1.23
C LYS A 31 14.21 -16.96 -0.86
N GLY A 32 14.61 -15.78 -1.32
CA GLY A 32 15.91 -15.17 -1.02
C GLY A 32 16.14 -14.91 0.47
N TYR A 33 15.09 -14.52 1.20
CA TYR A 33 15.12 -14.35 2.67
C TYR A 33 14.79 -15.63 3.46
N GLY A 34 14.55 -16.77 2.79
CA GLY A 34 14.19 -18.04 3.43
C GLY A 34 12.76 -18.08 4.00
N TYR A 35 11.87 -17.18 3.60
CA TYR A 35 10.47 -17.16 4.03
C TYR A 35 9.61 -18.15 3.23
N PRO A 36 8.61 -18.80 3.86
CA PRO A 36 7.59 -19.54 3.12
C PRO A 36 6.79 -18.57 2.24
N PHE A 37 6.39 -19.01 1.05
CA PHE A 37 5.50 -18.25 0.16
C PHE A 37 4.10 -18.90 0.15
N PRO A 38 3.26 -18.65 1.18
CA PRO A 38 1.92 -19.23 1.24
C PRO A 38 1.00 -18.61 0.17
N SER A 39 -0.18 -19.20 -0.03
CA SER A 39 -1.14 -18.75 -1.04
C SER A 39 -1.49 -17.26 -0.92
N ALA A 40 -1.81 -16.60 -2.04
CA ALA A 40 -2.20 -15.18 -2.04
C ALA A 40 -3.40 -14.90 -1.12
N LYS A 41 -4.36 -15.84 -0.98
CA LYS A 41 -5.45 -15.73 -0.01
C LYS A 41 -4.91 -15.65 1.42
N GLN A 42 -4.02 -16.57 1.79
CA GLN A 42 -3.44 -16.64 3.13
C GLN A 42 -2.64 -15.38 3.45
N ARG A 43 -1.82 -14.86 2.54
CA ARG A 43 -1.06 -13.62 2.79
C ARG A 43 -1.96 -12.40 3.02
N VAL A 44 -3.12 -12.34 2.37
CA VAL A 44 -4.14 -11.31 2.64
C VAL A 44 -4.85 -11.57 3.98
N ASP A 45 -5.10 -12.82 4.37
CA ASP A 45 -5.62 -13.17 5.70
C ASP A 45 -4.63 -12.72 6.81
N GLU A 46 -3.33 -13.02 6.63
CA GLU A 46 -2.22 -12.66 7.54
C GLU A 46 -2.04 -11.13 7.66
N LEU A 47 -2.17 -10.40 6.55
CA LEU A 47 -2.13 -8.94 6.55
C LEU A 47 -3.34 -8.35 7.26
N GLU A 48 -4.56 -8.81 6.97
CA GLU A 48 -5.80 -8.34 7.60
C GLU A 48 -5.72 -8.46 9.14
N GLU A 49 -5.21 -9.59 9.63
CA GLU A 49 -4.95 -9.79 11.07
C GLU A 49 -3.83 -8.87 11.60
N SER A 50 -2.78 -8.65 10.81
CA SER A 50 -1.68 -7.73 11.17
C SER A 50 -2.14 -6.28 11.35
N LEU A 51 -3.13 -5.81 10.58
CA LEU A 51 -3.65 -4.44 10.70
C LEU A 51 -4.25 -4.17 12.09
N ILE A 52 -4.95 -5.16 12.66
CA ILE A 52 -5.50 -5.09 14.02
C ILE A 52 -4.36 -4.91 15.03
N ILE A 53 -3.31 -5.72 14.90
CA ILE A 53 -2.12 -5.68 15.75
C ILE A 53 -1.39 -4.34 15.64
N TYR A 54 -1.21 -3.81 14.42
CA TYR A 54 -0.54 -2.53 14.23
C TYR A 54 -1.32 -1.38 14.85
N LYS A 55 -2.65 -1.30 14.62
CA LYS A 55 -3.50 -0.29 15.26
C LYS A 55 -3.39 -0.34 16.79
N LYS A 56 -3.48 -1.53 17.39
CA LYS A 56 -3.27 -1.75 18.83
C LYS A 56 -1.89 -1.25 19.30
N LEU A 57 -0.81 -1.68 18.64
CA LEU A 57 0.56 -1.26 18.97
C LEU A 57 0.77 0.26 18.81
N PHE A 58 0.03 0.94 17.95
CA PHE A 58 0.09 2.39 17.84
C PHE A 58 -0.72 3.10 18.94
N THR A 59 -1.96 2.69 19.23
CA THR A 59 -2.84 3.44 20.14
C THR A 59 -2.75 3.01 21.61
N GLU A 60 -2.53 1.74 21.92
CA GLU A 60 -2.63 1.20 23.29
C GLU A 60 -1.31 1.27 24.07
N ARG A 61 -1.36 1.44 25.40
CA ARG A 61 -0.15 1.44 26.25
C ARG A 61 0.49 0.05 26.40
N LYS A 62 -0.32 -1.00 26.31
CA LYS A 62 0.07 -2.42 26.37
C LYS A 62 -0.96 -3.17 25.55
N SER A 63 -0.50 -4.08 24.69
CA SER A 63 -1.37 -4.86 23.82
C SER A 63 -1.11 -6.35 23.99
N ASP A 64 -2.20 -7.08 24.09
CA ASP A 64 -2.28 -8.53 24.00
C ASP A 64 -3.19 -8.86 22.81
N PHE A 65 -2.87 -9.91 22.05
CA PHE A 65 -3.63 -10.36 20.87
C PHE A 65 -3.37 -11.85 20.63
N GLU A 66 -4.41 -12.59 20.25
CA GLU A 66 -4.32 -14.00 19.87
C GLU A 66 -5.27 -14.22 18.69
N GLY A 67 -4.68 -14.38 17.50
CA GLY A 67 -5.39 -14.62 16.25
C GLY A 67 -5.03 -15.96 15.64
N LYS A 68 -5.33 -16.13 14.36
CA LYS A 68 -5.06 -17.37 13.61
C LYS A 68 -3.60 -17.49 13.19
N PHE A 69 -2.94 -16.37 12.90
CA PHE A 69 -1.57 -16.33 12.39
C PHE A 69 -0.59 -15.74 13.39
N TRP A 70 -1.06 -14.83 14.24
CA TRP A 70 -0.22 -14.01 15.10
C TRP A 70 -0.66 -14.07 16.56
N LYS A 71 0.33 -14.14 17.44
CA LYS A 71 0.16 -13.94 18.88
C LYS A 71 1.05 -12.81 19.38
N LEU A 72 0.50 -11.99 20.27
CA LEU A 72 1.17 -10.87 20.90
C LEU A 72 0.90 -10.96 22.40
N GLU A 73 1.94 -11.11 23.20
CA GLU A 73 1.81 -11.17 24.66
C GLU A 73 2.50 -9.97 25.31
N LYS A 74 1.74 -9.27 26.16
CA LYS A 74 2.17 -8.19 27.06
C LYS A 74 3.00 -7.09 26.39
N ASN A 75 2.83 -6.87 25.08
CA ASN A 75 3.75 -6.07 24.30
C ASN A 75 3.57 -4.57 24.56
N ARG A 76 4.66 -3.82 24.47
CA ARG A 76 4.72 -2.37 24.66
C ARG A 76 5.52 -1.72 23.53
N ASN A 77 4.83 -1.13 22.57
CA ASN A 77 5.48 -0.34 21.53
C ASN A 77 5.86 1.06 22.06
N PHE A 78 7.05 1.13 22.69
CA PHE A 78 7.64 2.25 23.47
C PHE A 78 7.31 3.70 22.97
N PRO A 79 8.22 4.35 22.21
CA PRO A 79 7.94 5.66 21.65
C PRO A 79 6.80 5.53 20.65
N LYS A 80 5.74 6.31 20.87
CA LYS A 80 4.59 6.39 19.96
C LYS A 80 4.90 7.33 18.82
N SER A 81 4.21 7.18 17.69
CA SER A 81 4.26 8.15 16.59
C SER A 81 3.94 9.56 17.08
N ILE A 82 4.56 10.55 16.46
CA ILE A 82 4.16 11.96 16.55
C ILE A 82 2.78 12.10 15.92
N GLN A 83 2.61 11.55 14.70
CA GLN A 83 1.31 11.46 14.02
C GLN A 83 0.29 10.66 14.84
N LYS A 84 -0.97 11.13 14.83
CA LYS A 84 -2.11 10.56 15.58
C LYS A 84 -3.25 10.20 14.62
N PRO A 85 -3.97 9.08 14.83
CA PRO A 85 -3.70 8.03 15.83
C PRO A 85 -2.43 7.22 15.53
N TYR A 86 -1.97 7.22 14.28
CA TYR A 86 -0.77 6.57 13.76
C TYR A 86 -0.31 7.29 12.47
N PRO A 87 0.88 6.99 11.93
CA PRO A 87 1.31 7.49 10.61
C PRO A 87 0.43 6.93 9.49
N GLN A 88 0.14 7.74 8.46
CA GLN A 88 -0.81 7.39 7.39
C GLN A 88 -0.61 5.97 6.84
N LEU A 89 -1.63 5.14 6.97
CA LEU A 89 -1.64 3.72 6.61
C LEU A 89 -2.20 3.53 5.20
N VAL A 90 -1.41 3.03 4.25
CA VAL A 90 -1.83 2.82 2.85
C VAL A 90 -1.61 1.37 2.45
N LEU A 91 -2.57 0.75 1.75
CA LEU A 91 -2.42 -0.61 1.23
C LEU A 91 -2.15 -0.63 -0.28
N GLY A 92 -1.05 -1.27 -0.69
CA GLY A 92 -0.76 -1.53 -2.11
C GLY A 92 -1.56 -2.71 -2.64
N THR A 93 -2.54 -2.48 -3.52
CA THR A 93 -3.36 -3.57 -4.10
C THR A 93 -4.17 -3.18 -5.33
N SER A 94 -4.41 -4.17 -6.20
CA SER A 94 -5.44 -4.15 -7.26
C SER A 94 -6.51 -5.24 -7.08
N GLY A 95 -6.43 -6.04 -6.01
CA GLY A 95 -7.34 -7.16 -5.77
C GLY A 95 -8.58 -6.77 -4.96
N LYS A 96 -9.78 -7.09 -5.47
CA LYS A 96 -11.08 -6.68 -4.89
C LYS A 96 -11.21 -6.88 -3.37
N ARG A 97 -10.83 -8.04 -2.83
CA ARG A 97 -10.89 -8.29 -1.38
C ARG A 97 -9.99 -7.35 -0.59
N MET A 98 -8.73 -7.19 -1.01
CA MET A 98 -7.78 -6.35 -0.29
C MET A 98 -8.10 -4.85 -0.46
N MET A 99 -8.80 -4.48 -1.53
CA MET A 99 -9.41 -3.15 -1.69
C MET A 99 -10.58 -2.92 -0.71
N ASP A 100 -11.45 -3.90 -0.48
CA ASP A 100 -12.49 -3.83 0.57
C ASP A 100 -11.86 -3.66 1.97
N ILE A 101 -10.79 -4.42 2.25
CA ILE A 101 -9.98 -4.26 3.48
C ILE A 101 -9.36 -2.86 3.56
N ALA A 102 -8.78 -2.32 2.49
CA ALA A 102 -8.22 -0.97 2.48
C ALA A 102 -9.29 0.08 2.80
N CYS A 103 -10.45 -0.01 2.13
CA CYS A 103 -11.59 0.90 2.36
C CYS A 103 -12.13 0.80 3.80
N ARG A 104 -12.02 -0.36 4.46
CA ARG A 104 -12.45 -0.55 5.84
C ARG A 104 -11.40 -0.11 6.87
N GLU A 105 -10.12 -0.42 6.63
CA GLU A 105 -9.08 -0.42 7.65
C GLU A 105 -7.95 0.59 7.47
N ALA A 106 -7.73 1.11 6.26
CA ALA A 106 -6.56 1.95 5.92
C ALA A 106 -6.96 3.37 5.54
N ASP A 107 -6.02 4.31 5.54
CA ASP A 107 -6.21 5.71 5.19
C ASP A 107 -6.05 5.96 3.67
N GLY A 108 -5.68 4.91 2.93
CA GLY A 108 -5.60 4.98 1.47
C GLY A 108 -5.25 3.66 0.79
N ILE A 109 -5.15 3.74 -0.53
CA ILE A 109 -4.75 2.68 -1.44
C ILE A 109 -3.66 3.16 -2.40
N ASN A 110 -2.73 2.27 -2.71
CA ASN A 110 -1.79 2.44 -3.80
C ASN A 110 -2.04 1.39 -4.90
N PHE A 111 -2.12 1.86 -6.14
CA PHE A 111 -2.20 1.00 -7.32
C PHE A 111 -0.83 0.86 -7.98
N ASN A 112 -0.38 -0.39 -8.17
CA ASN A 112 0.74 -0.74 -9.03
C ASN A 112 0.26 -1.63 -10.18
N ASP A 113 0.89 -1.50 -11.36
CA ASP A 113 0.64 -2.31 -12.57
C ASP A 113 -0.82 -2.33 -13.09
N VAL A 114 -1.66 -1.37 -12.67
CA VAL A 114 -3.05 -1.26 -13.15
C VAL A 114 -3.08 -0.51 -14.48
N LYS A 115 -3.71 -1.09 -15.51
CA LYS A 115 -3.97 -0.36 -16.77
C LYS A 115 -4.86 0.86 -16.51
N LEU A 116 -4.48 2.04 -16.98
CA LEU A 116 -5.21 3.30 -16.79
C LEU A 116 -6.70 3.24 -17.13
N GLY A 117 -7.07 2.57 -18.23
CA GLY A 117 -8.47 2.39 -18.63
C GLY A 117 -9.33 1.61 -17.61
N LYS A 118 -8.71 0.98 -16.60
CA LYS A 118 -9.39 0.36 -15.46
C LYS A 118 -9.49 1.26 -14.22
N LEU A 119 -8.74 2.37 -14.14
CA LEU A 119 -8.82 3.28 -12.98
C LEU A 119 -10.25 3.79 -12.70
N PRO A 120 -11.09 4.15 -13.69
CA PRO A 120 -12.48 4.53 -13.42
C PRO A 120 -13.32 3.42 -12.77
N GLU A 121 -13.11 2.15 -13.16
CA GLU A 121 -13.76 0.99 -12.56
C GLU A 121 -13.33 0.83 -11.09
N TYR A 122 -12.03 0.92 -10.81
CA TYR A 122 -11.48 0.81 -9.47
C TYR A 122 -11.90 1.98 -8.55
N ILE A 123 -11.87 3.22 -9.03
CA ILE A 123 -12.30 4.40 -8.27
C ILE A 123 -13.79 4.30 -7.92
N ASN A 124 -14.64 3.82 -8.84
CA ASN A 124 -16.06 3.58 -8.56
C ASN A 124 -16.26 2.45 -7.54
N HIS A 125 -15.44 1.40 -7.57
CA HIS A 125 -15.46 0.35 -6.55
C HIS A 125 -15.05 0.88 -5.16
N ILE A 126 -13.99 1.69 -5.08
CA ILE A 126 -13.57 2.38 -3.84
C ILE A 126 -14.70 3.24 -3.29
N LYS A 127 -15.31 4.11 -4.11
CA LYS A 127 -16.45 4.96 -3.70
C LYS A 127 -17.60 4.14 -3.08
N SER A 128 -17.93 3.00 -3.68
CA SER A 128 -18.96 2.10 -3.17
C SER A 128 -18.57 1.47 -1.83
N ASN A 129 -17.33 1.00 -1.70
CA ASN A 129 -16.84 0.35 -0.48
C ASN A 129 -16.66 1.36 0.67
N LEU A 130 -16.15 2.57 0.42
CA LEU A 130 -16.07 3.63 1.44
C LEU A 130 -17.45 4.03 1.95
N LYS A 131 -18.44 4.16 1.05
CA LYS A 131 -19.85 4.42 1.43
C LYS A 131 -20.42 3.30 2.31
N LYS A 132 -20.15 2.03 1.99
CA LYS A 132 -20.52 0.87 2.82
C LYS A 132 -19.95 0.94 4.24
N TYR A 133 -18.81 1.60 4.43
CA TYR A 133 -18.17 1.78 5.74
C TYR A 133 -18.38 3.18 6.36
N ASN A 134 -19.23 4.02 5.78
CA ASN A 134 -19.48 5.41 6.20
C ASN A 134 -18.22 6.28 6.29
N ARG A 135 -17.29 6.12 5.33
CA ARG A 135 -16.06 6.91 5.24
C ARG A 135 -16.11 7.86 4.05
N ASP A 136 -15.54 9.06 4.24
CA ASP A 136 -15.39 10.02 3.15
C ASP A 136 -14.22 9.60 2.23
N ILE A 137 -14.39 9.84 0.94
CA ILE A 137 -13.33 9.71 -0.06
C ILE A 137 -12.37 10.91 -0.02
N SER A 138 -12.78 12.07 0.50
CA SER A 138 -11.88 13.23 0.66
C SER A 138 -10.75 12.96 1.67
N GLU A 139 -10.97 12.04 2.62
CA GLU A 139 -10.01 11.59 3.63
C GLU A 139 -9.26 10.29 3.23
N PHE A 140 -9.50 9.76 2.02
CA PHE A 140 -8.94 8.48 1.57
C PHE A 140 -7.97 8.67 0.40
N GLU A 141 -6.68 8.48 0.66
CA GLU A 141 -5.61 8.64 -0.33
C GLU A 141 -5.73 7.60 -1.45
N ILE A 142 -5.71 8.05 -2.70
CA ILE A 142 -5.71 7.18 -3.89
C ILE A 142 -4.48 7.53 -4.73
N SER A 143 -3.43 6.73 -4.57
CA SER A 143 -2.17 6.90 -5.30
C SER A 143 -2.03 5.84 -6.41
N TYR A 144 -1.34 6.20 -7.50
CA TYR A 144 -1.10 5.34 -8.66
C TYR A 144 0.38 5.42 -9.05
N CYS A 145 1.05 4.27 -9.03
CA CYS A 145 2.41 4.13 -9.50
C CYS A 145 2.44 4.07 -11.03
N SER A 146 3.26 4.92 -11.66
CA SER A 146 3.41 4.95 -13.11
C SER A 146 4.78 5.49 -13.49
N THR A 147 5.26 5.10 -14.68
CA THR A 147 6.49 5.61 -15.27
C THR A 147 6.15 6.79 -16.17
N ILE A 148 6.71 7.97 -15.88
CA ILE A 148 6.67 9.13 -16.75
C ILE A 148 8.05 9.29 -17.38
N THR A 149 8.11 9.26 -18.72
CA THR A 149 9.33 9.53 -19.48
C THR A 149 9.23 10.93 -20.07
N LEU A 150 10.09 11.84 -19.61
CA LEU A 150 10.25 13.17 -20.21
C LEU A 150 11.28 13.08 -21.34
N LEU A 151 11.00 13.76 -22.45
CA LEU A 151 11.79 13.72 -23.68
C LEU A 151 11.78 15.11 -24.33
N ASP A 152 12.87 15.49 -24.99
CA ASP A 152 13.02 16.84 -25.54
C ASP A 152 12.16 17.05 -26.80
N ASN A 153 11.81 15.98 -27.52
CA ASN A 153 11.03 16.04 -28.75
C ASN A 153 10.37 14.71 -29.14
N GLN A 154 9.45 14.78 -30.11
CA GLN A 154 8.72 13.61 -30.64
C GLN A 154 9.63 12.57 -31.32
N GLN A 155 10.75 12.98 -31.95
CA GLN A 155 11.63 12.05 -32.65
C GLN A 155 12.33 11.08 -31.69
N GLU A 156 12.62 11.52 -30.46
CA GLU A 156 13.16 10.66 -29.40
C GLU A 156 12.12 9.68 -28.87
N ARG A 157 10.86 10.13 -28.73
CA ARG A 157 9.73 9.26 -28.37
C ARG A 157 9.59 8.10 -29.36
N GLU A 158 9.69 8.38 -30.65
CA GLU A 158 9.60 7.36 -31.70
C GLU A 158 10.76 6.35 -31.63
N LYS A 159 12.00 6.82 -31.39
CA LYS A 159 13.18 5.94 -31.20
C LYS A 159 13.04 4.99 -30.00
N LEU A 160 12.44 5.46 -28.90
CA LEU A 160 12.18 4.64 -27.71
C LEU A 160 11.05 3.64 -27.92
N MET A 161 9.92 4.08 -28.46
CA MET A 161 8.75 3.24 -28.73
C MET A 161 9.05 2.08 -29.71
N VAL A 162 10.03 2.24 -30.60
CA VAL A 162 10.49 1.17 -31.52
C VAL A 162 11.39 0.14 -30.82
N LYS A 163 12.08 0.49 -29.73
CA LYS A 163 12.92 -0.44 -28.96
C LYS A 163 12.13 -1.23 -27.91
N ASP A 164 11.14 -0.61 -27.27
CA ASP A 164 10.45 -1.18 -26.10
C ASP A 164 9.30 -2.16 -26.42
N ASN A 165 9.51 -3.07 -27.38
CA ASN A 165 8.74 -4.32 -27.44
C ASN A 165 9.04 -5.29 -26.26
N VAL A 166 9.90 -4.86 -25.33
CA VAL A 166 10.33 -5.61 -24.13
C VAL A 166 9.47 -5.29 -22.89
N PHE A 167 8.86 -4.10 -22.82
CA PHE A 167 8.06 -3.64 -21.67
C PHE A 167 6.61 -3.35 -22.07
N GLY A 168 5.75 -4.37 -21.94
CA GLY A 168 4.40 -4.35 -22.52
C GLY A 168 3.47 -3.25 -22.00
N ASN A 169 3.11 -2.31 -22.90
CA ASN A 169 1.92 -1.45 -22.83
C ASN A 169 1.68 -0.68 -21.50
N GLN A 170 2.74 -0.15 -20.87
CA GLN A 170 2.63 0.69 -19.66
C GLN A 170 3.03 2.17 -19.84
N TYR A 171 3.43 2.62 -21.03
CA TYR A 171 3.88 4.01 -21.22
C TYR A 171 2.74 5.01 -21.46
N ILE A 172 2.76 6.11 -20.69
CA ILE A 172 2.04 7.34 -21.01
C ILE A 172 3.05 8.36 -21.53
N GLY A 173 3.02 8.62 -22.83
CA GLY A 173 3.72 9.78 -23.39
C GLY A 173 2.79 11.00 -23.36
N PHE A 174 2.91 11.85 -22.34
CA PHE A 174 2.37 13.21 -22.41
C PHE A 174 3.43 14.14 -23.00
N SER A 175 3.22 14.60 -24.23
CA SER A 175 4.03 15.67 -24.82
C SER A 175 3.52 17.03 -24.32
N LEU A 176 4.15 17.55 -23.27
CA LEU A 176 4.06 18.97 -22.91
C LEU A 176 5.10 19.73 -23.72
N PHE A 177 4.65 20.37 -24.80
CA PHE A 177 5.44 21.40 -25.48
C PHE A 177 5.30 22.70 -24.66
N PHE A 178 6.43 23.26 -24.25
CA PHE A 178 6.55 24.61 -23.68
C PHE A 178 6.84 25.62 -24.80
#